data_AF-A0AAV5S7P5-F1
#
_entry.id   AF-A0AAV5S7P5-F1
#
_cell.length_a   1.000
_cell.length_b   1.000
_cell.length_c   1.000
_cell.angle_alpha   90.00
_cell.angle_beta   90.00
_cell.angle_gamma   90.00
#
_symmetry.space_group_name_H-M   'P 1'
#
loop_
_entity.id
_entity.type
_entity.pdbx_description
1 polymer ?
#
loop_
_entity_poly.entity_id
_entity_poly.type
_entity_poly.pdbx_seq_one_letter_code
_entity_poly.pdbx_strand_id
1 'polypeptide(L)'
;MIADQPSPMGGGLSSAKSASHHSLPITTASHTSLRQQHSNPARKAPFLRAGSNNRSRPQSLHKKGPPVLAPRQATQAIHASEKVAGPMSVQTALKKMDNEHWNEKVEGINMISDLSEKNPRAIEDNLQEVVTALINESKNLRSSVSRVAISCLGTLHTNLKGKMDPMTEKTTAVLIARSGDVSNAFIRDDATEAVETVVKYGHPNKVLASIITAGAKSKNNTIRCATSNLVSQLVNRLGTTAALANGDFLQKLIPLLLNFAKDQTPKVRQYAKLSLVSLSQDSSFDRQMRKHCSDGELTAVREIVGDVNKKGGVDALDSSSASIFSRNGSVRKSVNRKLPDNLQLDLDEIKEDLNASGWERRLSGLKRFEEMTTTSARAIATNTTLVEAFIARLSDINSKVSLAAMETYIKTLPSMARFYSSEPALKAVLNQLLLSLSSHLPSRSEEHRHLAQTSLQETLKQIDSAALSSHFAAVTKKANVKQRPFLLHLFTKLNADLHKSKPKQVEVVALPILWECLKSPAADADNKRALSEYSRGLQKLLGERALGDAATSQLDPHKKKALEAILA
;
A
#
# COMPACT_ATOMS: atom_id res chain seq x y z
N MET A 1 6.96 -74.95 -26.76
CA MET A 1 6.76 -73.75 -25.91
C MET A 1 7.90 -73.71 -24.91
N ILE A 2 8.45 -72.52 -24.69
CA ILE A 2 9.84 -72.22 -24.29
C ILE A 2 10.28 -72.87 -22.96
N ALA A 3 11.54 -73.30 -22.93
CA ALA A 3 12.30 -73.78 -21.78
C ALA A 3 13.51 -72.85 -21.46
N ASP A 4 14.05 -73.06 -20.26
CA ASP A 4 14.99 -72.29 -19.42
C ASP A 4 16.36 -71.76 -19.95
N GLN A 5 16.77 -70.61 -19.37
CA GLN A 5 18.12 -70.06 -18.99
C GLN A 5 19.19 -69.73 -20.08
N PRO A 6 20.26 -68.90 -19.83
CA PRO A 6 20.60 -67.96 -18.73
C PRO A 6 21.15 -66.54 -19.17
N SER A 7 21.41 -65.66 -18.17
CA SER A 7 22.12 -64.34 -18.08
C SER A 7 23.45 -64.16 -18.87
N PRO A 8 24.10 -62.95 -19.04
CA PRO A 8 24.24 -61.87 -18.03
C PRO A 8 24.54 -60.38 -18.45
N MET A 9 24.75 -59.54 -17.41
CA MET A 9 25.58 -58.32 -17.29
C MET A 9 25.05 -56.91 -17.66
N GLY A 10 25.00 -56.04 -16.63
CA GLY A 10 25.62 -54.70 -16.70
C GLY A 10 24.77 -53.47 -16.29
N GLY A 11 25.06 -52.88 -15.12
CA GLY A 11 25.16 -51.41 -15.00
C GLY A 11 24.07 -50.61 -14.25
N GLY A 12 24.06 -50.71 -12.91
CA GLY A 12 24.08 -49.59 -11.93
C GLY A 12 23.30 -48.27 -12.12
N LEU A 13 22.37 -48.07 -11.17
CA LEU A 13 22.20 -46.92 -10.25
C LEU A 13 21.51 -45.60 -10.70
N SER A 14 20.22 -45.54 -10.32
CA SER A 14 19.52 -44.49 -9.55
C SER A 14 19.66 -43.00 -9.91
N SER A 15 18.56 -42.41 -10.40
CA SER A 15 18.33 -40.96 -10.40
C SER A 15 17.48 -40.52 -9.20
N ALA A 16 18.01 -39.58 -8.41
CA ALA A 16 17.30 -38.86 -7.36
C ALA A 16 17.08 -37.40 -7.79
N LYS A 17 15.94 -36.85 -7.33
CA LYS A 17 15.39 -35.52 -7.62
C LYS A 17 16.30 -34.39 -7.11
N SER A 18 16.61 -33.42 -7.97
CA SER A 18 17.29 -32.17 -7.60
C SER A 18 16.32 -31.02 -7.38
N ALA A 19 16.39 -30.42 -6.19
CA ALA A 19 16.04 -29.03 -5.93
C ALA A 19 17.33 -28.21 -5.93
N SER A 20 17.37 -27.06 -6.62
CA SER A 20 18.51 -26.14 -6.56
C SER A 20 18.06 -24.71 -6.29
N HIS A 21 18.49 -24.22 -5.14
CA HIS A 21 18.75 -22.81 -4.86
C HIS A 21 19.99 -22.38 -5.67
N HIS A 22 19.97 -21.19 -6.29
CA HIS A 22 21.20 -20.54 -6.72
C HIS A 22 21.21 -19.06 -6.35
N SER A 23 22.03 -18.77 -5.35
CA SER A 23 22.67 -17.48 -5.09
C SER A 23 23.78 -17.25 -6.13
N LEU A 24 23.97 -16.02 -6.57
CA LEU A 24 25.09 -15.62 -7.44
C LEU A 24 26.10 -14.70 -6.70
N PRO A 25 27.36 -14.63 -7.17
CA PRO A 25 28.54 -14.50 -6.32
C PRO A 25 29.17 -13.10 -6.26
N ILE A 26 29.97 -12.91 -5.21
CA ILE A 26 30.89 -11.77 -4.99
C ILE A 26 32.15 -12.00 -5.84
N THR A 27 32.50 -11.07 -6.71
CA THR A 27 33.81 -11.02 -7.38
C THR A 27 34.75 -10.06 -6.65
N THR A 28 35.85 -10.61 -6.16
CA THR A 28 37.05 -9.92 -5.65
C THR A 28 38.01 -9.62 -6.80
N ALA A 29 38.42 -8.36 -6.93
CA ALA A 29 39.67 -7.98 -7.59
C ALA A 29 40.29 -6.77 -6.85
N SER A 30 41.48 -6.98 -6.32
CA SER A 30 42.43 -6.04 -5.70
C SER A 30 43.23 -5.31 -6.80
N HIS A 31 43.88 -4.14 -6.69
CA HIS A 31 44.54 -3.30 -5.68
C HIS A 31 44.40 -1.81 -6.14
N THR A 32 44.61 -0.72 -5.40
CA THR A 32 45.81 -0.26 -4.65
C THR A 32 45.45 0.88 -3.68
N SER A 33 46.14 0.91 -2.54
CA SER A 33 46.05 1.92 -1.47
C SER A 33 46.93 3.13 -1.74
N LEU A 34 46.51 4.34 -1.31
CA LEU A 34 47.39 5.32 -0.64
C LEU A 34 46.62 6.52 -0.03
N ARG A 35 46.93 6.76 1.25
CA ARG A 35 46.99 8.03 2.01
C ARG A 35 45.70 8.69 2.55
N GLN A 36 45.43 8.40 3.82
CA GLN A 36 44.73 9.28 4.76
C GLN A 36 45.63 10.49 5.14
N GLN A 37 45.05 11.69 5.15
CA GLN A 37 45.61 12.82 5.88
C GLN A 37 44.76 13.09 7.13
N HIS A 38 45.46 13.15 8.26
CA HIS A 38 44.98 13.54 9.58
C HIS A 38 44.64 15.03 9.66
N SER A 39 43.63 15.37 10.46
CA SER A 39 43.67 16.59 11.28
C SER A 39 42.85 16.40 12.57
N ASN A 40 43.52 16.72 13.70
CA ASN A 40 43.04 16.61 15.08
C ASN A 40 42.31 17.90 15.54
N PRO A 41 41.59 17.86 16.69
CA PRO A 41 40.68 18.92 17.14
C PRO A 41 41.30 19.86 18.18
N ALA A 42 40.79 21.11 18.32
CA ALA A 42 41.13 21.98 19.44
C ALA A 42 39.99 22.93 19.90
N ARG A 43 39.60 22.71 21.17
CA ARG A 43 39.30 23.62 22.31
C ARG A 43 38.32 24.83 22.27
N LYS A 44 37.44 24.76 23.28
CA LYS A 44 36.53 25.67 24.04
C LYS A 44 36.77 27.21 24.16
N ALA A 45 35.62 27.93 24.06
CA ALA A 45 35.04 29.05 24.88
C ALA A 45 35.73 30.45 24.88
N PRO A 46 35.10 31.60 25.30
CA PRO A 46 33.81 31.79 26.02
C PRO A 46 32.91 33.03 25.62
N PHE A 47 31.79 33.15 26.35
CA PHE A 47 30.80 34.24 26.54
C PHE A 47 31.19 35.71 26.25
N LEU A 48 30.24 36.50 25.72
CA LEU A 48 30.01 37.93 26.08
C LEU A 48 28.53 38.37 25.93
N ARG A 49 28.22 39.43 26.69
CA ARG A 49 26.95 40.00 27.18
C ARG A 49 26.21 40.95 26.20
N ALA A 50 24.88 40.97 26.36
CA ALA A 50 23.91 42.08 26.51
C ALA A 50 24.06 43.47 25.83
N GLY A 51 22.89 43.97 25.38
CA GLY A 51 22.50 45.39 25.23
C GLY A 51 22.08 45.74 23.80
N SER A 52 21.09 46.59 23.49
CA SER A 52 20.03 47.30 24.21
C SER A 52 19.09 47.87 23.13
N ASN A 53 17.79 47.97 23.44
CA ASN A 53 16.76 48.89 22.94
C ASN A 53 16.87 49.53 21.54
N ASN A 54 15.80 49.39 20.73
CA ASN A 54 15.00 50.58 20.46
C ASN A 54 13.52 50.29 20.12
N ARG A 55 12.71 51.25 20.53
CA ARG A 55 11.26 51.23 20.77
C ARG A 55 10.59 52.10 19.69
N SER A 56 9.58 51.60 18.98
CA SER A 56 8.45 52.44 18.51
C SER A 56 7.24 51.58 18.13
N ARG A 57 6.06 52.00 18.61
CA ARG A 57 4.72 51.45 18.37
C ARG A 57 3.89 52.61 17.74
N PRO A 58 2.61 52.43 17.41
CA PRO A 58 2.02 51.89 16.19
C PRO A 58 1.26 52.96 15.37
N GLN A 59 0.86 52.65 14.12
CA GLN A 59 -0.33 53.27 13.54
C GLN A 59 -1.20 52.23 12.81
N SER A 60 -2.48 52.34 13.09
CA SER A 60 -3.60 51.54 12.61
C SER A 60 -4.14 52.15 11.31
N LEU A 61 -4.68 51.34 10.39
CA LEU A 61 -6.03 51.49 9.81
C LEU A 61 -6.28 50.57 8.59
N HIS A 62 -7.45 49.96 8.65
CA HIS A 62 -8.36 49.55 7.55
C HIS A 62 -8.19 48.25 6.75
N LYS A 63 -9.24 47.43 6.97
CA LYS A 63 -9.79 46.31 6.19
C LYS A 63 -9.90 46.60 4.68
N LYS A 64 -9.46 45.66 3.85
CA LYS A 64 -10.13 45.20 2.61
C LYS A 64 -9.83 43.71 2.42
N GLY A 65 -10.86 42.91 2.16
CA GLY A 65 -10.72 41.47 1.90
C GLY A 65 -10.05 41.17 0.55
N PRO A 66 -9.47 39.98 0.34
CA PRO A 66 -8.88 39.63 -0.93
C PRO A 66 -9.93 39.08 -1.91
N PRO A 67 -9.69 39.21 -3.24
CA PRO A 67 -10.67 38.96 -4.28
C PRO A 67 -10.79 37.48 -4.67
N VAL A 68 -11.91 37.18 -5.34
CA VAL A 68 -12.27 35.95 -6.02
C VAL A 68 -11.12 35.45 -6.92
N LEU A 69 -10.67 34.22 -6.69
CA LEU A 69 -9.64 33.54 -7.50
C LEU A 69 -10.29 32.74 -8.63
N ALA A 70 -9.82 33.01 -9.85
CA ALA A 70 -10.05 32.25 -11.08
C ALA A 70 -9.44 30.82 -11.00
N PRO A 71 -9.78 29.91 -11.95
CA PRO A 71 -9.39 28.50 -11.89
C PRO A 71 -7.87 28.32 -11.92
N ARG A 72 -7.35 27.59 -10.92
CA ARG A 72 -5.92 27.29 -10.74
C ARG A 72 -5.42 26.29 -11.80
N GLN A 73 -4.44 26.73 -12.58
CA GLN A 73 -3.55 25.87 -13.36
C GLN A 73 -2.73 24.97 -12.42
N ALA A 74 -2.57 23.71 -12.82
CA ALA A 74 -1.82 22.70 -12.10
C ALA A 74 -0.33 23.07 -12.02
N THR A 75 0.24 22.95 -10.83
CA THR A 75 1.65 23.20 -10.52
C THR A 75 2.54 22.13 -11.16
N GLN A 76 3.09 22.45 -12.33
CA GLN A 76 4.38 21.94 -12.76
C GLN A 76 5.46 22.45 -11.79
N ALA A 77 6.16 21.55 -11.12
CA ALA A 77 7.41 21.85 -10.44
C ALA A 77 8.40 20.73 -10.77
N ILE A 78 9.03 20.84 -11.93
CA ILE A 78 10.28 20.16 -12.26
C ILE A 78 11.24 21.26 -12.72
N HIS A 79 12.43 21.23 -12.13
CA HIS A 79 13.60 22.07 -12.38
C HIS A 79 13.61 22.81 -13.73
N ALA A 80 13.69 24.15 -13.66
CA ALA A 80 14.28 24.94 -14.73
C ALA A 80 15.75 24.52 -14.89
N SER A 81 15.99 23.61 -15.82
CA SER A 81 17.30 23.46 -16.45
C SER A 81 17.26 24.27 -17.74
N GLU A 82 17.84 25.46 -17.68
CA GLU A 82 18.21 26.21 -18.87
C GLU A 82 19.32 25.42 -19.61
N LYS A 83 19.26 25.37 -20.95
CA LYS A 83 20.19 24.74 -21.96
C LYS A 83 19.77 23.32 -22.41
N VAL A 84 19.79 22.90 -23.68
CA VAL A 84 20.32 23.39 -24.97
C VAL A 84 19.29 23.00 -26.05
N ALA A 85 18.90 23.92 -26.93
CA ALA A 85 18.05 23.62 -28.09
C ALA A 85 18.83 22.82 -29.16
N GLY A 86 19.01 21.52 -28.94
CA GLY A 86 19.20 20.58 -30.04
C GLY A 86 17.85 20.30 -30.73
N PRO A 87 17.81 19.86 -31.99
CA PRO A 87 16.56 19.50 -32.65
C PRO A 87 15.90 18.33 -31.89
N MET A 88 14.74 18.57 -31.26
CA MET A 88 13.93 17.50 -30.66
C MET A 88 13.42 16.59 -31.77
N SER A 89 14.00 15.40 -31.88
CA SER A 89 13.58 14.36 -32.81
C SER A 89 13.39 13.03 -32.07
N VAL A 90 12.56 12.15 -32.62
CA VAL A 90 12.35 10.81 -32.05
C VAL A 90 13.65 10.03 -32.03
N GLN A 91 14.48 10.14 -33.07
CA GLN A 91 15.77 9.45 -33.17
C GLN A 91 16.75 9.91 -32.08
N THR A 92 16.78 11.22 -31.78
CA THR A 92 17.61 11.76 -30.69
C THR A 92 17.12 11.23 -29.33
N ALA A 93 15.81 11.21 -29.10
CA ALA A 93 15.22 10.70 -27.87
C ALA A 93 15.52 9.21 -27.66
N LEU A 94 15.33 8.39 -28.70
CA LEU A 94 15.63 6.96 -28.68
C LEU A 94 17.11 6.67 -28.42
N LYS A 95 18.02 7.43 -29.05
CA LYS A 95 19.46 7.30 -28.80
C LYS A 95 19.82 7.61 -27.33
N LYS A 96 19.16 8.61 -26.73
CA LYS A 96 19.31 8.91 -25.29
C LYS A 96 18.75 7.79 -24.40
N MET A 97 17.62 7.20 -24.78
CA MET A 97 17.03 6.05 -24.09
C MET A 97 17.92 4.80 -24.13
N ASP A 98 18.75 4.63 -25.16
CA ASP A 98 19.66 3.48 -25.28
C ASP A 98 20.95 3.63 -24.43
N ASN A 99 21.23 4.82 -23.90
CA ASN A 99 22.44 5.08 -23.12
C ASN A 99 22.46 4.31 -21.78
N GLU A 100 23.64 3.91 -21.29
CA GLU A 100 23.79 3.24 -19.99
C GLU A 100 23.47 4.15 -18.79
N HIS A 101 23.76 5.45 -18.92
CA HIS A 101 23.53 6.41 -17.85
C HIS A 101 22.04 6.73 -17.71
N TRP A 102 21.49 6.44 -16.53
CA TRP A 102 20.07 6.60 -16.24
C TRP A 102 19.51 8.02 -16.44
N ASN A 103 20.34 9.06 -16.27
CA ASN A 103 19.93 10.45 -16.50
C ASN A 103 19.59 10.70 -17.97
N GLU A 104 20.43 10.21 -18.89
CA GLU A 104 20.21 10.31 -20.33
C GLU A 104 18.94 9.55 -20.72
N LYS A 105 18.71 8.37 -20.13
CA LYS A 105 17.47 7.62 -20.35
C LYS A 105 16.23 8.42 -19.95
N VAL A 106 16.24 9.03 -18.76
CA VAL A 106 15.13 9.87 -18.27
C VAL A 106 14.91 11.08 -19.19
N GLU A 107 15.97 11.75 -19.62
CA GLU A 107 15.87 12.88 -20.57
C GLU A 107 15.27 12.43 -21.90
N GLY A 108 15.70 11.29 -22.44
CA GLY A 108 15.14 10.70 -23.66
C GLY A 108 13.64 10.39 -23.53
N ILE A 109 13.21 9.79 -22.40
CA ILE A 109 11.79 9.49 -22.16
C ILE A 109 10.96 10.78 -22.01
N ASN A 110 11.48 11.80 -21.34
CA ASN A 110 10.82 13.09 -21.22
C ASN A 110 10.72 13.78 -22.58
N MET A 111 11.73 13.67 -23.43
CA MET A 111 11.69 14.17 -24.80
C MET A 111 10.60 13.48 -25.64
N ILE A 112 10.39 12.17 -25.47
CA ILE A 112 9.25 11.46 -26.08
C ILE A 112 7.91 12.02 -25.57
N SER A 113 7.80 12.28 -24.27
CA SER A 113 6.58 12.86 -23.67
C SER A 113 6.28 14.23 -24.28
N ASP A 114 7.27 15.12 -24.34
CA ASP A 114 7.19 16.44 -24.94
C ASP A 114 6.84 16.39 -26.43
N LEU A 115 7.47 15.48 -27.19
CA LEU A 115 7.19 15.28 -28.61
C LEU A 115 5.77 14.79 -28.83
N SER A 116 5.24 13.94 -27.95
CA SER A 116 3.86 13.46 -28.07
C SER A 116 2.83 14.57 -27.92
N GLU A 117 3.15 15.64 -27.18
CA GLU A 117 2.29 16.81 -27.02
C GLU A 117 2.49 17.84 -28.15
N LYS A 118 3.74 18.16 -28.48
CA LYS A 118 4.09 19.24 -29.42
C LYS A 118 4.05 18.80 -30.89
N ASN A 119 4.40 17.54 -31.16
CA ASN A 119 4.39 16.95 -32.51
C ASN A 119 3.96 15.47 -32.49
N PRO A 120 2.67 15.19 -32.23
CA PRO A 120 2.17 13.82 -32.11
C PRO A 120 2.40 12.96 -33.37
N ARG A 121 2.47 13.59 -34.54
CA ARG A 121 2.69 12.90 -35.83
C ARG A 121 4.07 12.25 -35.91
N ALA A 122 5.10 12.91 -35.37
CA ALA A 122 6.44 12.31 -35.31
C ALA A 122 6.47 11.03 -34.45
N ILE A 123 5.71 11.00 -33.36
CA ILE A 123 5.57 9.79 -32.54
C ILE A 123 4.77 8.72 -33.30
N GLU A 124 3.69 9.10 -33.97
CA GLU A 124 2.86 8.18 -34.78
C GLU A 124 3.68 7.49 -35.88
N ASP A 125 4.49 8.25 -36.62
CA ASP A 125 5.34 7.72 -37.70
C ASP A 125 6.41 6.73 -37.18
N ASN A 126 6.72 6.76 -35.88
CA ASN A 126 7.73 5.92 -35.22
C ASN A 126 7.15 5.09 -34.06
N LEU A 127 5.83 4.86 -34.07
CA LEU A 127 5.07 4.42 -32.90
C LEU A 127 5.59 3.11 -32.30
N GLN A 128 5.86 2.12 -33.15
CA GLN A 128 6.29 0.80 -32.71
C GLN A 128 7.65 0.85 -32.00
N GLU A 129 8.60 1.62 -32.52
CA GLU A 129 9.95 1.75 -31.97
C GLU A 129 9.90 2.46 -30.61
N VAL A 130 9.21 3.60 -30.54
CA VAL A 130 9.01 4.38 -29.31
C VAL A 130 8.36 3.54 -28.22
N VAL A 131 7.24 2.88 -28.52
CA VAL A 131 6.53 2.08 -27.52
C VAL A 131 7.36 0.88 -27.08
N THR A 132 8.11 0.24 -27.98
CA THR A 132 8.99 -0.89 -27.62
C THR A 132 10.09 -0.44 -26.67
N ALA A 133 10.73 0.69 -26.94
CA ALA A 133 11.75 1.28 -26.07
C ALA A 133 11.16 1.62 -24.68
N LEU A 134 9.97 2.22 -24.63
CA LEU A 134 9.28 2.52 -23.36
C LEU A 134 8.87 1.26 -22.59
N ILE A 135 8.43 0.20 -23.27
CA ILE A 135 8.13 -1.09 -22.62
C ILE A 135 9.39 -1.67 -21.98
N ASN A 136 10.55 -1.58 -22.65
CA ASN A 136 11.81 -2.03 -22.08
C ASN A 136 12.20 -1.21 -20.85
N GLU A 137 12.14 0.12 -20.95
CA GLU A 137 12.49 1.01 -19.83
C GLU A 137 11.48 0.93 -18.67
N SER A 138 10.22 0.56 -18.91
CA SER A 138 9.23 0.32 -17.84
C SER A 138 9.62 -0.85 -16.91
N LYS A 139 10.55 -1.72 -17.35
CA LYS A 139 11.09 -2.85 -16.59
C LYS A 139 12.49 -2.57 -16.01
N ASN A 140 12.99 -1.33 -16.15
CA ASN A 140 14.31 -0.95 -15.67
C ASN A 140 14.44 -1.15 -14.15
N LEU A 141 15.57 -1.70 -13.70
CA LEU A 141 15.86 -1.94 -12.28
C LEU A 141 15.88 -0.65 -11.45
N ARG A 142 16.24 0.47 -12.09
CA ARG A 142 16.20 1.77 -11.45
C ARG A 142 14.77 2.32 -11.50
N SER A 143 14.14 2.40 -10.33
CA SER A 143 12.75 2.85 -10.21
C SER A 143 12.52 4.23 -10.82
N SER A 144 13.49 5.16 -10.78
CA SER A 144 13.32 6.49 -11.41
C SER A 144 13.12 6.41 -12.93
N VAL A 145 13.82 5.51 -13.62
CA VAL A 145 13.69 5.32 -15.07
C VAL A 145 12.38 4.59 -15.38
N SER A 146 12.11 3.51 -14.64
CA SER A 146 10.88 2.70 -14.79
C SER A 146 9.61 3.53 -14.61
N ARG A 147 9.55 4.39 -13.58
CA ARG A 147 8.41 5.28 -13.32
C ARG A 147 8.17 6.27 -14.46
N VAL A 148 9.23 6.93 -14.93
CA VAL A 148 9.13 7.92 -16.02
C VAL A 148 8.69 7.24 -17.33
N ALA A 149 9.17 6.02 -17.61
CA ALA A 149 8.72 5.24 -18.76
C ALA A 149 7.23 4.83 -18.66
N ILE A 150 6.78 4.39 -17.48
CA ILE A 150 5.37 4.02 -17.23
C ILE A 150 4.47 5.25 -17.40
N SER A 151 4.84 6.39 -16.82
CA SER A 151 4.11 7.65 -16.96
C SER A 151 4.04 8.08 -18.43
N CYS A 152 5.16 8.01 -19.15
CA CYS A 152 5.23 8.32 -20.58
C CYS A 152 4.30 7.44 -21.42
N LEU A 153 4.20 6.12 -21.15
CA LEU A 153 3.21 5.26 -21.82
C LEU A 153 1.77 5.78 -21.65
N GLY A 154 1.41 6.25 -20.45
CA GLY A 154 0.10 6.87 -20.20
C GLY A 154 -0.08 8.22 -20.92
N THR A 155 0.97 9.03 -20.98
CA THR A 155 1.00 10.28 -21.75
C THR A 155 0.77 10.02 -23.25
N LEU A 156 1.39 8.98 -23.81
CA LEU A 156 1.16 8.61 -25.22
C LEU A 156 -0.30 8.24 -25.47
N HIS A 157 -0.93 7.44 -24.61
CA HIS A 157 -2.37 7.13 -24.71
C HIS A 157 -3.26 8.37 -24.63
N THR A 158 -2.87 9.35 -23.81
CA THR A 158 -3.58 10.62 -23.67
C THR A 158 -3.49 11.48 -24.92
N ASN A 159 -2.28 11.61 -25.49
CA ASN A 159 -2.00 12.55 -26.58
C ASN A 159 -2.32 11.97 -27.95
N LEU A 160 -2.01 10.69 -28.19
CA LEU A 160 -2.22 10.02 -29.47
C LEU A 160 -3.61 9.36 -29.59
N LYS A 161 -4.26 9.02 -28.46
CA LYS A 161 -5.60 8.41 -28.40
C LYS A 161 -5.72 7.18 -29.31
N GLY A 162 -6.70 7.15 -30.22
CA GLY A 162 -6.91 6.01 -31.14
C GLY A 162 -5.71 5.66 -32.01
N LYS A 163 -4.75 6.58 -32.21
CA LYS A 163 -3.50 6.25 -32.90
C LYS A 163 -2.62 5.25 -32.13
N MET A 164 -2.83 5.10 -30.82
CA MET A 164 -2.19 4.08 -29.98
C MET A 164 -2.85 2.69 -30.10
N ASP A 165 -3.99 2.56 -30.77
CA ASP A 165 -4.72 1.29 -30.89
C ASP A 165 -3.85 0.12 -31.40
N PRO A 166 -2.93 0.29 -32.39
CA PRO A 166 -2.05 -0.79 -32.84
C PRO A 166 -1.12 -1.33 -31.74
N MET A 167 -0.80 -0.51 -30.73
CA MET A 167 0.10 -0.87 -29.64
C MET A 167 -0.61 -1.04 -28.29
N THR A 168 -1.94 -0.95 -28.27
CA THR A 168 -2.75 -1.03 -27.04
C THR A 168 -2.59 -2.37 -26.33
N GLU A 169 -2.52 -3.48 -27.06
CA GLU A 169 -2.36 -4.81 -26.45
C GLU A 169 -1.03 -4.93 -25.68
N LYS A 170 0.09 -4.55 -26.31
CA LYS A 170 1.42 -4.61 -25.72
C LYS A 170 1.55 -3.68 -24.51
N THR A 171 1.04 -2.46 -24.62
CA THR A 171 1.09 -1.47 -23.54
C THR A 171 0.19 -1.86 -22.37
N THR A 172 -1.03 -2.33 -22.63
CA THR A 172 -1.93 -2.84 -21.59
C THR A 172 -1.31 -4.02 -20.84
N ALA A 173 -0.69 -4.97 -21.56
CA ALA A 173 -0.05 -6.13 -20.96
C ALA A 173 1.06 -5.75 -19.97
N VAL A 174 1.96 -4.83 -20.35
CA VAL A 174 3.02 -4.40 -19.43
C VAL A 174 2.46 -3.59 -18.27
N LEU A 175 1.53 -2.66 -18.51
CA LEU A 175 0.97 -1.80 -17.46
C LEU A 175 0.18 -2.60 -16.44
N ILE A 176 -0.65 -3.57 -16.86
CA ILE A 176 -1.37 -4.47 -15.96
C ILE A 176 -0.38 -5.32 -15.15
N ALA A 177 0.67 -5.85 -15.77
CA ALA A 177 1.70 -6.60 -15.03
C ALA A 177 2.40 -5.73 -13.97
N ARG A 178 2.74 -4.47 -14.29
CA ARG A 178 3.36 -3.53 -13.33
C ARG A 178 2.38 -3.06 -12.24
N SER A 179 1.09 -2.92 -12.54
CA SER A 179 0.04 -2.67 -11.54
C SER A 179 -0.16 -3.84 -10.56
N GLY A 180 0.29 -5.04 -10.94
CA GLY A 180 0.31 -6.21 -10.07
C GLY A 180 1.53 -6.33 -9.17
N ASP A 181 2.51 -5.44 -9.30
CA ASP A 181 3.77 -5.52 -8.57
C ASP A 181 3.56 -5.20 -7.08
N VAL A 182 3.78 -6.21 -6.23
CA VAL A 182 3.64 -6.10 -4.77
C VAL A 182 4.88 -5.52 -4.10
N SER A 183 6.03 -5.50 -4.79
CA SER A 183 7.32 -5.07 -4.21
C SER A 183 7.51 -3.56 -4.19
N ASN A 184 6.85 -2.83 -5.11
CA ASN A 184 7.04 -1.39 -5.29
C ASN A 184 5.69 -0.67 -5.41
N ALA A 185 5.21 -0.07 -4.32
CA ALA A 185 3.93 0.64 -4.29
C ALA A 185 3.86 1.78 -5.32
N PHE A 186 4.90 2.61 -5.42
CA PHE A 186 4.96 3.74 -6.38
C PHE A 186 4.83 3.30 -7.84
N ILE A 187 5.47 2.20 -8.20
CA ILE A 187 5.42 1.65 -9.57
C ILE A 187 4.01 1.17 -9.87
N ARG A 188 3.39 0.49 -8.90
CA ARG A 188 2.02 0.00 -9.03
C ARG A 188 1.04 1.14 -9.18
N ASP A 189 1.20 2.20 -8.40
CA ASP A 189 0.31 3.37 -8.45
C ASP A 189 0.45 4.08 -9.81
N ASP A 190 1.68 4.38 -10.25
CA ASP A 190 1.93 4.98 -11.58
C ASP A 190 1.42 4.08 -12.73
N ALA A 191 1.57 2.75 -12.62
CA ALA A 191 1.10 1.81 -13.64
C ALA A 191 -0.43 1.69 -13.67
N THR A 192 -1.07 1.83 -12.50
CA THR A 192 -2.53 1.86 -12.37
C THR A 192 -3.08 3.12 -13.04
N GLU A 193 -2.49 4.28 -12.77
CA GLU A 193 -2.86 5.53 -13.43
C GLU A 193 -2.63 5.44 -14.95
N ALA A 194 -1.48 4.93 -15.38
CA ALA A 194 -1.18 4.77 -16.79
C ALA A 194 -2.17 3.83 -17.50
N VAL A 195 -2.56 2.69 -16.90
CA VAL A 195 -3.53 1.79 -17.55
C VAL A 195 -4.95 2.39 -17.59
N GLU A 196 -5.31 3.25 -16.64
CA GLU A 196 -6.57 3.99 -16.68
C GLU A 196 -6.63 4.97 -17.87
N THR A 197 -5.50 5.55 -18.29
CA THR A 197 -5.46 6.36 -19.52
C THR A 197 -5.75 5.53 -20.77
N VAL A 198 -5.32 4.26 -20.81
CA VAL A 198 -5.65 3.31 -21.89
C VAL A 198 -7.16 3.12 -21.96
N VAL A 199 -7.80 2.91 -20.81
CA VAL A 199 -9.26 2.76 -20.70
C VAL A 199 -9.98 4.05 -21.04
N LYS A 200 -9.41 5.22 -20.76
CA LYS A 200 -10.03 6.52 -21.02
C LYS A 200 -10.01 6.91 -22.50
N TYR A 201 -8.93 6.62 -23.21
CA TYR A 201 -8.70 7.17 -24.55
C TYR A 201 -8.64 6.14 -25.69
N GLY A 202 -8.36 4.85 -25.41
CA GLY A 202 -8.24 3.81 -26.42
C GLY A 202 -9.58 3.35 -27.01
N HIS A 203 -9.57 2.68 -28.16
CA HIS A 203 -10.80 2.16 -28.76
C HIS A 203 -11.44 1.04 -27.93
N PRO A 204 -12.74 1.10 -27.57
CA PRO A 204 -13.36 0.19 -26.59
C PRO A 204 -13.16 -1.31 -26.87
N ASN A 205 -13.33 -1.75 -28.13
CA ASN A 205 -13.14 -3.16 -28.50
C ASN A 205 -11.69 -3.64 -28.35
N LYS A 206 -10.71 -2.75 -28.61
CA LYS A 206 -9.29 -3.06 -28.51
C LYS A 206 -8.84 -3.09 -27.06
N VAL A 207 -9.30 -2.11 -26.27
CA VAL A 207 -9.07 -2.04 -24.82
C VAL A 207 -9.65 -3.28 -24.13
N LEU A 208 -10.92 -3.62 -24.39
CA LEU A 208 -11.55 -4.80 -23.77
C LEU A 208 -10.77 -6.09 -24.09
N ALA A 209 -10.43 -6.31 -25.37
CA ALA A 209 -9.64 -7.47 -25.78
C ALA A 209 -8.27 -7.50 -25.07
N SER A 210 -7.60 -6.35 -24.97
CA SER A 210 -6.28 -6.24 -24.34
C SER A 210 -6.33 -6.52 -22.83
N ILE A 211 -7.35 -6.01 -22.13
CA ILE A 211 -7.56 -6.25 -20.70
C ILE A 211 -7.87 -7.72 -20.43
N ILE A 212 -8.71 -8.36 -21.27
CA ILE A 212 -9.01 -9.79 -21.16
C ILE A 212 -7.74 -10.62 -21.26
N THR A 213 -6.92 -10.39 -22.29
CA THR A 213 -5.67 -11.12 -22.52
C THR A 213 -4.67 -10.91 -21.39
N ALA A 214 -4.52 -9.68 -20.92
CA ALA A 214 -3.50 -9.33 -19.93
C ALA A 214 -3.82 -9.78 -18.49
N GLY A 215 -5.09 -9.74 -18.09
CA GLY A 215 -5.43 -9.79 -16.66
C GLY A 215 -6.49 -10.79 -16.23
N ALA A 216 -7.40 -11.21 -17.11
CA ALA A 216 -8.60 -11.93 -16.70
C ALA A 216 -8.32 -13.31 -16.07
N LYS A 217 -7.28 -14.01 -16.55
CA LYS A 217 -6.87 -15.33 -16.07
C LYS A 217 -5.63 -15.30 -15.18
N SER A 218 -5.24 -14.13 -14.68
CA SER A 218 -4.04 -14.00 -13.85
C SER A 218 -4.16 -14.76 -12.53
N LYS A 219 -3.08 -15.40 -12.07
CA LYS A 219 -3.02 -16.02 -10.74
C LYS A 219 -3.01 -14.98 -9.62
N ASN A 220 -2.53 -13.76 -9.91
CA ASN A 220 -2.48 -12.65 -8.96
C ASN A 220 -3.88 -12.03 -8.78
N ASN A 221 -4.39 -12.05 -7.54
CA ASN A 221 -5.71 -11.52 -7.20
C ASN A 221 -5.82 -10.00 -7.37
N THR A 222 -4.74 -9.24 -7.11
CA THR A 222 -4.67 -7.79 -7.33
C THR A 222 -4.80 -7.48 -8.82
N ILE A 223 -4.14 -8.24 -9.69
CA ILE A 223 -4.28 -8.09 -11.15
C ILE A 223 -5.72 -8.37 -11.57
N ARG A 224 -6.33 -9.48 -11.13
CA ARG A 224 -7.74 -9.77 -11.46
C ARG A 224 -8.69 -8.68 -10.95
N CYS A 225 -8.42 -8.13 -9.76
CA CYS A 225 -9.20 -7.03 -9.19
C CYS A 225 -9.09 -5.74 -10.02
N ALA A 226 -7.87 -5.34 -10.39
CA ALA A 226 -7.64 -4.20 -11.27
C ALA A 226 -8.30 -4.42 -12.64
N THR A 227 -8.16 -5.61 -13.20
CA THR A 227 -8.79 -6.00 -14.48
C THR A 227 -10.30 -5.84 -14.45
N SER A 228 -10.96 -6.35 -13.40
CA SER A 228 -12.41 -6.22 -13.24
C SER A 228 -12.85 -4.77 -13.06
N ASN A 229 -12.08 -3.96 -12.32
CA ASN A 229 -12.33 -2.52 -12.19
C ASN A 229 -12.20 -1.80 -13.53
N LEU A 230 -11.15 -2.08 -14.31
CA LEU A 230 -10.94 -1.47 -15.63
C LEU A 230 -12.06 -1.81 -16.62
N VAL A 231 -12.59 -3.04 -16.57
CA VAL A 231 -13.78 -3.43 -17.34
C VAL A 231 -14.99 -2.60 -16.92
N SER A 232 -15.22 -2.43 -15.62
CA SER A 232 -16.31 -1.60 -15.12
C SER A 232 -16.17 -0.13 -15.55
N GLN A 233 -14.97 0.45 -15.45
CA GLN A 233 -14.66 1.80 -15.93
C GLN A 233 -14.91 1.92 -17.44
N LEU A 234 -14.55 0.91 -18.23
CA LEU A 234 -14.77 0.91 -19.68
C LEU A 234 -16.26 0.88 -20.04
N VAL A 235 -17.06 0.08 -19.32
CA VAL A 235 -18.53 0.07 -19.47
C VAL A 235 -19.12 1.43 -19.11
N ASN A 236 -18.69 2.04 -18.01
CA ASN A 236 -19.16 3.36 -17.59
C ASN A 236 -18.77 4.46 -18.57
N ARG A 237 -17.54 4.42 -19.11
CA ARG A 237 -17.07 5.35 -20.14
C ARG A 237 -17.91 5.26 -21.41
N LEU A 238 -18.21 4.05 -21.87
CA LEU A 238 -18.97 3.83 -23.10
C LEU A 238 -20.46 4.17 -22.89
N GLY A 239 -20.97 3.97 -21.68
CA GLY A 239 -22.38 4.01 -21.36
C GLY A 239 -23.07 2.69 -21.67
N THR A 240 -24.08 2.34 -20.88
CA THR A 240 -24.80 1.05 -20.96
C THR A 240 -25.47 0.85 -22.33
N THR A 241 -26.17 1.87 -22.83
CA THR A 241 -26.87 1.80 -24.12
C THR A 241 -25.91 1.52 -25.29
N ALA A 242 -24.76 2.19 -25.33
CA ALA A 242 -23.77 2.01 -26.39
C ALA A 242 -23.00 0.68 -26.24
N ALA A 243 -22.71 0.26 -25.00
CA ALA A 243 -22.12 -1.05 -24.72
C ALA A 243 -23.03 -2.20 -25.18
N LEU A 244 -24.34 -2.08 -24.98
CA LEU A 244 -25.33 -3.07 -25.41
C LEU A 244 -25.56 -3.06 -26.93
N ALA A 245 -25.53 -1.89 -27.56
CA ALA A 245 -25.70 -1.77 -29.02
C ALA A 245 -24.50 -2.32 -29.81
N ASN A 246 -23.32 -2.38 -29.21
CA ASN A 246 -22.11 -2.89 -29.84
C ASN A 246 -21.97 -4.41 -29.64
N GLY A 247 -22.46 -5.19 -30.62
CA GLY A 247 -22.48 -6.65 -30.55
C GLY A 247 -21.12 -7.30 -30.28
N ASP A 248 -20.06 -6.87 -30.98
CA ASP A 248 -18.70 -7.42 -30.82
C ASP A 248 -18.13 -7.15 -29.42
N PHE A 249 -18.47 -5.99 -28.84
CA PHE A 249 -18.10 -5.64 -27.47
C PHE A 249 -18.86 -6.52 -26.48
N LEU A 250 -20.19 -6.60 -26.64
CA LEU A 250 -21.07 -7.32 -25.74
C LEU A 250 -20.75 -8.81 -25.68
N GLN A 251 -20.48 -9.45 -26.82
CA GLN A 251 -20.09 -10.86 -26.92
C GLN A 251 -18.81 -11.21 -26.16
N LYS A 252 -17.90 -10.26 -25.97
CA LYS A 252 -16.67 -10.45 -25.17
C LYS A 252 -16.89 -10.06 -23.70
N LEU A 253 -17.71 -9.04 -23.47
CA LEU A 253 -17.98 -8.49 -22.15
C LEU A 253 -18.76 -9.47 -21.27
N ILE A 254 -19.85 -10.05 -21.78
CA ILE A 254 -20.76 -10.87 -20.98
C ILE A 254 -20.07 -12.13 -20.41
N PRO A 255 -19.38 -12.96 -21.21
CA PRO A 255 -18.63 -14.10 -20.67
C PRO A 255 -17.61 -13.69 -19.60
N LEU A 256 -16.94 -12.55 -19.81
CA LEU A 256 -15.95 -12.03 -18.88
C LEU A 256 -16.58 -11.63 -17.53
N LEU A 257 -17.66 -10.86 -17.56
CA LEU A 257 -18.38 -10.44 -16.36
C LEU A 257 -18.98 -11.62 -15.61
N LEU A 258 -19.54 -12.62 -16.32
CA LEU A 258 -20.05 -13.85 -15.72
C LEU A 258 -18.95 -14.65 -15.02
N ASN A 259 -17.76 -14.73 -15.62
CA ASN A 259 -16.60 -15.37 -14.99
C ASN A 259 -16.13 -14.60 -13.75
N PHE A 260 -16.01 -13.27 -13.83
CA PHE A 260 -15.61 -12.44 -12.68
C PHE A 260 -16.65 -12.44 -11.55
N ALA A 261 -17.94 -12.52 -11.86
CA ALA A 261 -18.98 -12.62 -10.84
C ALA A 261 -18.87 -13.89 -9.98
N LYS A 262 -18.16 -14.92 -10.49
CA LYS A 262 -17.85 -16.19 -9.82
C LYS A 262 -16.42 -16.25 -9.26
N ASP A 263 -15.62 -15.18 -9.36
CA ASP A 263 -14.24 -15.18 -8.86
C ASP A 263 -14.19 -15.39 -7.34
N GLN A 264 -13.13 -16.06 -6.85
CA GLN A 264 -12.89 -16.25 -5.42
C GLN A 264 -12.73 -14.94 -4.62
N THR A 265 -12.28 -13.86 -5.28
CA THR A 265 -11.98 -12.56 -4.64
C THR A 265 -13.23 -11.67 -4.58
N PRO A 266 -13.65 -11.21 -3.38
CA PRO A 266 -14.87 -10.40 -3.24
C PRO A 266 -14.92 -9.15 -4.12
N LYS A 267 -13.85 -8.36 -4.15
CA LYS A 267 -13.78 -7.13 -4.98
C LYS A 267 -13.90 -7.41 -6.48
N VAL A 268 -13.36 -8.53 -6.97
CA VAL A 268 -13.50 -8.92 -8.39
C VAL A 268 -14.97 -9.17 -8.72
N ARG A 269 -15.67 -9.92 -7.86
CA ARG A 269 -17.10 -10.19 -8.00
C ARG A 269 -17.93 -8.91 -7.91
N GLN A 270 -17.55 -8.00 -7.02
CA GLN A 270 -18.25 -6.74 -6.81
C GLN A 270 -18.28 -5.89 -8.08
N TYR A 271 -17.12 -5.59 -8.67
CA TYR A 271 -17.07 -4.79 -9.91
C TYR A 271 -17.85 -5.45 -11.05
N ALA A 272 -17.75 -6.77 -11.20
CA ALA A 272 -18.48 -7.48 -12.24
C ALA A 272 -20.00 -7.39 -12.05
N LYS A 273 -20.48 -7.58 -10.81
CA LYS A 273 -21.91 -7.47 -10.47
C LYS A 273 -22.44 -6.06 -10.68
N LEU A 274 -21.66 -5.03 -10.32
CA LEU A 274 -22.02 -3.64 -10.58
C LEU A 274 -22.22 -3.37 -12.08
N SER A 275 -21.30 -3.82 -12.93
CA SER A 275 -21.44 -3.68 -14.38
C SER A 275 -22.66 -4.44 -14.92
N LEU A 276 -22.92 -5.67 -14.45
CA LEU A 276 -24.09 -6.45 -14.87
C LEU A 276 -25.42 -5.78 -14.46
N VAL A 277 -25.50 -5.26 -13.24
CA VAL A 277 -26.70 -4.54 -12.78
C VAL A 277 -26.91 -3.27 -13.60
N SER A 278 -25.85 -2.49 -13.82
CA SER A 278 -25.90 -1.27 -14.65
C SER A 278 -26.41 -1.57 -16.06
N LEU A 279 -25.88 -2.61 -16.72
CA LEU A 279 -26.35 -3.04 -18.03
C LEU A 279 -27.83 -3.48 -18.01
N SER A 280 -28.25 -4.21 -16.97
CA SER A 280 -29.62 -4.73 -16.87
C SER A 280 -30.70 -3.67 -16.67
N GLN A 281 -30.32 -2.46 -16.25
CA GLN A 281 -31.24 -1.33 -16.06
C GLN A 281 -31.58 -0.63 -17.38
N ASP A 282 -30.85 -0.89 -18.46
CA ASP A 282 -31.11 -0.28 -19.76
C ASP A 282 -32.34 -0.91 -20.44
N SER A 283 -33.24 -0.06 -20.96
CA SER A 283 -34.48 -0.50 -21.62
C SER A 283 -34.25 -1.42 -22.84
N SER A 284 -33.07 -1.37 -23.45
CA SER A 284 -32.71 -2.21 -24.61
C SER A 284 -32.04 -3.53 -24.23
N PHE A 285 -31.75 -3.76 -22.94
CA PHE A 285 -30.98 -4.90 -22.45
C PHE A 285 -31.49 -6.23 -23.00
N ASP A 286 -32.77 -6.55 -22.83
CA ASP A 286 -33.32 -7.84 -23.27
C ASP A 286 -33.22 -8.04 -24.77
N ARG A 287 -33.48 -6.98 -25.54
CA ARG A 287 -33.41 -7.03 -27.00
C ARG A 287 -31.98 -7.28 -27.47
N GLN A 288 -31.00 -6.57 -26.90
CA GLN A 288 -29.60 -6.66 -27.31
C GLN A 288 -28.96 -7.97 -26.86
N MET A 289 -29.24 -8.42 -25.63
CA MET A 289 -28.74 -9.70 -25.12
C MET A 289 -29.24 -10.89 -25.94
N ARG A 290 -30.53 -10.92 -26.34
CA ARG A 290 -31.05 -11.99 -27.22
C ARG A 290 -30.47 -11.95 -28.62
N LYS A 291 -30.11 -10.76 -29.11
CA LYS A 291 -29.56 -10.58 -30.45
C LYS A 291 -28.09 -11.00 -30.52
N HIS A 292 -27.32 -10.76 -29.46
CA HIS A 292 -25.86 -10.86 -29.51
C HIS A 292 -25.27 -11.94 -28.59
N CYS A 293 -25.99 -12.39 -27.56
CA CYS A 293 -25.53 -13.40 -26.59
C CYS A 293 -26.43 -14.64 -26.61
N SER A 294 -25.97 -15.71 -25.95
CA SER A 294 -26.75 -16.94 -25.80
C SER A 294 -27.85 -16.82 -24.74
N ASP A 295 -28.92 -17.62 -24.87
CA ASP A 295 -29.99 -17.69 -23.86
C ASP A 295 -29.47 -18.12 -22.48
N GLY A 296 -28.44 -18.97 -22.44
CA GLY A 296 -27.77 -19.38 -21.20
C GLY A 296 -27.08 -18.21 -20.50
N GLU A 297 -26.39 -17.35 -21.25
CA GLU A 297 -25.77 -16.15 -20.69
C GLU A 297 -26.81 -15.15 -20.19
N LEU A 298 -27.87 -14.89 -20.95
CA LEU A 298 -28.97 -14.01 -20.52
C LEU A 298 -29.60 -14.51 -19.22
N THR A 299 -29.84 -15.82 -19.12
CA THR A 299 -30.38 -16.45 -17.91
C THR A 299 -29.43 -16.28 -16.71
N ALA A 300 -28.13 -16.52 -16.90
CA ALA A 300 -27.12 -16.37 -15.85
C ALA A 300 -26.98 -14.91 -15.38
N VAL A 301 -27.04 -13.94 -16.28
CA VAL A 301 -27.00 -12.52 -15.92
C VAL A 301 -28.23 -12.17 -15.07
N ARG A 302 -29.43 -12.61 -15.46
CA ARG A 302 -30.67 -12.36 -14.71
C ARG A 302 -30.64 -12.99 -13.31
N GLU A 303 -30.11 -14.20 -13.17
CA GLU A 303 -29.93 -14.86 -11.88
C GLU A 303 -29.03 -14.02 -10.96
N ILE A 304 -27.86 -13.58 -11.46
CA ILE A 304 -26.93 -12.74 -10.70
C ILE A 304 -27.56 -11.41 -10.29
N VAL A 305 -28.23 -10.72 -11.22
CA VAL A 305 -28.90 -9.44 -10.95
C VAL A 305 -30.03 -9.62 -9.94
N GLY A 306 -30.85 -10.68 -10.09
CA GLY A 306 -31.90 -11.03 -9.16
C GLY A 306 -31.36 -11.29 -7.75
N ASP A 307 -30.23 -12.00 -7.64
CA ASP A 307 -29.55 -12.27 -6.38
C ASP A 307 -29.01 -11.00 -5.72
N VAL A 308 -28.49 -10.05 -6.50
CA VAL A 308 -28.04 -8.74 -5.99
C VAL A 308 -29.23 -7.94 -5.46
N ASN A 309 -30.32 -7.87 -6.22
CA ASN A 309 -31.52 -7.14 -5.81
C ASN A 309 -32.14 -7.72 -4.53
N LYS A 310 -32.20 -9.05 -4.40
CA LYS A 310 -32.66 -9.73 -3.16
C LYS A 310 -31.78 -9.41 -1.94
N LYS A 311 -30.50 -9.12 -2.15
CA LYS A 311 -29.52 -8.83 -1.09
C LYS A 311 -29.45 -7.35 -0.69
N GLY A 312 -30.35 -6.51 -1.20
CA GLY A 312 -30.38 -5.07 -0.90
C GLY A 312 -29.80 -4.17 -2.01
N GLY A 313 -29.65 -4.69 -3.23
CA GLY A 313 -29.21 -3.91 -4.39
C GLY A 313 -27.71 -3.66 -4.44
N VAL A 314 -27.31 -2.67 -5.25
CA VAL A 314 -25.90 -2.31 -5.46
C VAL A 314 -25.24 -1.77 -4.19
N ASP A 315 -25.99 -1.10 -3.31
CA ASP A 315 -25.49 -0.54 -2.05
C ASP A 315 -25.02 -1.64 -1.07
N ALA A 316 -25.65 -2.82 -1.15
CA ALA A 316 -25.25 -3.99 -0.37
C ALA A 316 -23.98 -4.67 -0.90
N LEU A 317 -23.58 -4.42 -2.16
CA LEU A 317 -22.35 -4.96 -2.74
C LEU A 317 -21.10 -4.32 -2.13
N ASP A 318 -21.15 -3.04 -1.77
CA ASP A 318 -20.07 -2.36 -1.02
C ASP A 318 -19.93 -2.89 0.41
N SER A 319 -21.07 -3.20 1.05
CA SER A 319 -21.11 -3.76 2.41
C SER A 319 -20.65 -5.23 2.48
N SER A 320 -20.78 -5.97 1.38
CA SER A 320 -20.50 -7.42 1.31
C SER A 320 -19.00 -7.77 1.22
N SER A 321 -18.12 -6.77 1.16
CA SER A 321 -16.67 -6.98 1.22
C SER A 321 -16.16 -7.33 2.63
N ALA A 322 -17.01 -7.19 3.67
CA ALA A 322 -16.63 -7.39 5.07
C ALA A 322 -17.22 -8.66 5.74
N SER A 323 -18.01 -9.49 5.05
CA SER A 323 -18.81 -10.53 5.73
C SER A 323 -18.72 -11.94 5.13
N ILE A 324 -17.51 -12.53 5.08
CA ILE A 324 -17.34 -13.98 4.79
C ILE A 324 -16.55 -14.73 5.89
N PHE A 325 -16.21 -14.08 7.01
CA PHE A 325 -15.76 -14.77 8.23
C PHE A 325 -16.65 -14.41 9.43
N SER A 326 -17.91 -14.79 9.37
CA SER A 326 -18.69 -14.98 10.60
C SER A 326 -19.77 -16.03 10.35
N ARG A 327 -19.33 -17.28 10.31
CA ARG A 327 -20.21 -18.43 10.52
C ARG A 327 -19.74 -19.08 11.82
N ASN A 328 -20.45 -18.69 12.88
CA ASN A 328 -20.45 -19.17 14.27
C ASN A 328 -20.09 -18.06 15.27
N GLY A 329 -21.14 -17.52 15.89
CA GLY A 329 -21.03 -16.56 16.98
C GLY A 329 -22.27 -15.70 17.03
N SER A 330 -23.31 -16.17 17.73
CA SER A 330 -24.45 -15.35 18.14
C SER A 330 -23.92 -14.13 18.91
N VAL A 331 -23.94 -12.95 18.28
CA VAL A 331 -23.73 -11.68 18.97
C VAL A 331 -24.86 -10.74 18.53
N ARG A 332 -25.59 -10.29 19.54
CA ARG A 332 -26.81 -9.48 19.45
C ARG A 332 -26.62 -8.29 18.53
N LYS A 333 -27.60 -8.07 17.64
CA LYS A 333 -27.82 -6.85 16.85
C LYS A 333 -27.51 -5.60 17.69
N SER A 334 -26.40 -4.93 17.41
CA SER A 334 -26.25 -3.53 17.79
C SER A 334 -27.07 -2.71 16.78
N VAL A 335 -27.98 -1.90 17.31
CA VAL A 335 -28.80 -0.98 16.53
C VAL A 335 -27.85 0.04 15.89
N ASN A 336 -27.59 -0.09 14.58
CA ASN A 336 -26.81 0.88 13.84
C ASN A 336 -27.68 2.13 13.66
N ARG A 337 -27.53 3.11 14.56
CA ARG A 337 -28.16 4.43 14.39
C ARG A 337 -27.46 5.09 13.20
N LYS A 338 -28.21 5.28 12.10
CA LYS A 338 -27.72 5.98 10.91
C LYS A 338 -27.24 7.39 11.33
N LEU A 339 -26.01 7.75 10.96
CA LEU A 339 -25.49 9.10 11.21
C LEU A 339 -26.29 10.14 10.40
N PRO A 340 -26.39 11.40 10.85
CA PRO A 340 -26.94 12.48 10.05
C PRO A 340 -26.22 12.60 8.70
N ASP A 341 -26.95 12.82 7.62
CA ASP A 341 -26.39 12.82 6.26
C ASP A 341 -25.28 13.87 6.08
N ASN A 342 -25.41 15.05 6.71
CA ASN A 342 -24.37 16.09 6.69
C ASN A 342 -23.07 15.66 7.37
N LEU A 343 -23.17 14.98 8.53
CA LEU A 343 -22.00 14.47 9.23
C LEU A 343 -21.33 13.34 8.43
N GLN A 344 -22.12 12.52 7.74
CA GLN A 344 -21.58 11.48 6.87
C GLN A 344 -20.80 12.07 5.69
N LEU A 345 -21.35 13.11 5.04
CA LEU A 345 -20.66 13.85 3.98
C LEU A 345 -19.34 14.46 4.47
N ASP A 346 -19.32 15.09 5.64
CA ASP A 346 -18.09 15.65 6.22
C ASP A 346 -17.03 14.56 6.45
N LEU A 347 -17.42 13.38 6.95
CA LEU A 347 -16.49 12.26 7.16
C LEU A 347 -15.93 11.72 5.84
N ASP A 348 -16.76 11.67 4.79
CA ASP A 348 -16.35 11.22 3.47
C ASP A 348 -15.42 12.23 2.79
N GLU A 349 -15.68 13.54 2.90
CA GLU A 349 -14.76 14.59 2.42
C GLU A 349 -13.41 14.53 3.11
N ILE A 350 -13.37 14.35 4.44
CA ILE A 350 -12.11 14.20 5.18
C ILE A 350 -11.35 12.98 4.67
N LYS A 351 -12.04 11.86 4.43
CA LYS A 351 -11.43 10.64 3.89
C LYS A 351 -10.88 10.85 2.49
N GLU A 352 -11.59 11.57 1.62
CA GLU A 352 -11.11 11.91 0.28
C GLU A 352 -9.86 12.80 0.34
N ASP A 353 -9.86 13.83 1.20
CA ASP A 353 -8.70 14.70 1.38
C ASP A 353 -7.49 13.95 1.94
N LEU A 354 -7.72 13.05 2.92
CA LEU A 354 -6.68 12.17 3.43
C LEU A 354 -6.12 11.30 2.30
N ASN A 355 -6.94 10.78 1.38
CA ASN A 355 -6.49 9.93 0.27
C ASN A 355 -6.03 10.69 -0.98
N ALA A 356 -6.05 12.02 -0.97
CA ALA A 356 -5.70 12.82 -2.13
C ALA A 356 -4.25 12.58 -2.60
N SER A 357 -4.04 12.64 -3.91
CA SER A 357 -2.70 12.52 -4.52
C SER A 357 -1.77 13.68 -4.10
N GLY A 358 -2.31 14.88 -3.94
CA GLY A 358 -1.58 16.07 -3.47
C GLY A 358 -1.32 16.07 -1.96
N TRP A 359 -0.04 16.16 -1.57
CA TRP A 359 0.36 16.14 -0.14
C TRP A 359 -0.21 17.32 0.66
N GLU A 360 -0.44 18.48 0.03
CA GLU A 360 -1.08 19.64 0.67
C GLU A 360 -2.55 19.36 1.04
N ARG A 361 -3.28 18.65 0.16
CA ARG A 361 -4.66 18.23 0.46
C ARG A 361 -4.68 17.23 1.60
N ARG A 362 -3.71 16.30 1.65
CA ARG A 362 -3.58 15.36 2.77
C ARG A 362 -3.30 16.07 4.09
N LEU A 363 -2.48 17.13 4.10
CA LEU A 363 -2.30 17.98 5.28
C LEU A 363 -3.59 18.69 5.71
N SER A 364 -4.36 19.21 4.77
CA SER A 364 -5.68 19.78 5.06
C SER A 364 -6.65 18.73 5.62
N GLY A 365 -6.62 17.51 5.06
CA GLY A 365 -7.38 16.37 5.57
C GLY A 365 -7.01 16.01 7.01
N LEU A 366 -5.71 16.03 7.36
CA LEU A 366 -5.25 15.81 8.74
C LEU A 366 -5.78 16.89 9.71
N LYS A 367 -5.80 18.16 9.29
CA LYS A 367 -6.37 19.25 10.11
C LYS A 367 -7.87 19.07 10.33
N ARG A 368 -8.62 18.74 9.28
CA ARG A 368 -10.06 18.47 9.38
C ARG A 368 -10.34 17.22 10.22
N PHE A 369 -9.51 16.18 10.13
CA PHE A 369 -9.57 15.01 10.99
C PHE A 369 -9.34 15.37 12.47
N GLU A 370 -8.36 16.22 12.77
CA GLU A 370 -8.10 16.75 14.12
C GLU A 370 -9.33 17.46 14.70
N GLU A 371 -9.93 18.36 13.91
CA GLU A 371 -11.13 19.12 14.30
C GLU A 371 -12.35 18.21 14.50
N MET A 372 -12.61 17.29 13.55
CA MET A 372 -13.71 16.34 13.64
C MET A 372 -13.55 15.36 14.82
N THR A 373 -12.31 15.06 15.22
CA THR A 373 -12.05 14.27 16.43
C THR A 373 -12.38 15.05 17.71
N THR A 374 -12.28 16.38 17.68
CA THR A 374 -12.65 17.23 18.82
C THR A 374 -14.17 17.37 18.95
N THR A 375 -14.88 17.47 17.84
CA THR A 375 -16.35 17.68 17.83
C THR A 375 -17.15 16.37 17.86
N SER A 376 -16.70 15.35 17.12
CA SER A 376 -17.47 14.13 16.83
C SER A 376 -16.62 12.84 16.89
N ALA A 377 -15.77 12.71 17.90
CA ALA A 377 -14.84 11.57 18.07
C ALA A 377 -15.47 10.18 17.87
N ARG A 378 -16.72 9.98 18.33
CA ARG A 378 -17.41 8.69 18.19
C ARG A 378 -17.76 8.36 16.74
N ALA A 379 -18.10 9.36 15.93
CA ALA A 379 -18.40 9.17 14.51
C ALA A 379 -17.14 8.72 13.75
N ILE A 380 -15.98 9.30 14.08
CA ILE A 380 -14.69 8.82 13.57
C ILE A 380 -14.41 7.40 14.06
N ALA A 381 -14.56 7.13 15.36
CA ALA A 381 -14.24 5.83 15.95
C ALA A 381 -15.06 4.67 15.39
N THR A 382 -16.25 4.95 14.85
CA THR A 382 -17.14 3.97 14.22
C THR A 382 -16.94 3.85 12.71
N ASN A 383 -16.24 4.80 12.08
CA ASN A 383 -15.90 4.76 10.65
C ASN A 383 -14.50 4.17 10.44
N THR A 384 -14.42 2.84 10.31
CA THR A 384 -13.14 2.12 10.11
C THR A 384 -12.36 2.65 8.90
N THR A 385 -13.04 2.92 7.78
CA THR A 385 -12.36 3.31 6.53
C THR A 385 -11.71 4.69 6.60
N LEU A 386 -12.32 5.62 7.35
CA LEU A 386 -11.74 6.93 7.63
C LEU A 386 -10.51 6.80 8.55
N VAL A 387 -10.60 5.96 9.59
CA VAL A 387 -9.46 5.72 10.48
C VAL A 387 -8.31 5.02 9.75
N GLU A 388 -8.59 4.06 8.86
CA GLU A 388 -7.59 3.43 8.01
C GLU A 388 -6.91 4.45 7.07
N ALA A 389 -7.67 5.38 6.49
CA ALA A 389 -7.13 6.47 5.69
C ALA A 389 -6.20 7.38 6.51
N PHE A 390 -6.56 7.69 7.76
CA PHE A 390 -5.69 8.42 8.69
C PHE A 390 -4.41 7.64 9.05
N ILE A 391 -4.54 6.35 9.41
CA ILE A 391 -3.38 5.49 9.73
C ILE A 391 -2.42 5.40 8.54
N ALA A 392 -2.94 5.36 7.32
CA ALA A 392 -2.11 5.37 6.10
C ALA A 392 -1.31 6.66 5.91
N ARG A 393 -1.63 7.75 6.65
CA ARG A 393 -0.81 8.98 6.68
C ARG A 393 0.29 8.94 7.73
N LEU A 394 0.20 8.08 8.75
CA LEU A 394 1.30 7.91 9.70
C LEU A 394 2.59 7.45 9.01
N SER A 395 2.47 6.64 7.96
CA SER A 395 3.58 6.21 7.11
C SER A 395 3.46 6.78 5.68
N ASP A 396 3.07 8.05 5.56
CA ASP A 396 2.96 8.73 4.27
C ASP A 396 4.31 8.78 3.52
N ILE A 397 4.24 8.77 2.20
CA ILE A 397 5.37 8.98 1.29
C ILE A 397 5.97 10.37 1.51
N ASN A 398 5.07 11.33 1.68
CA ASN A 398 5.21 12.68 2.19
C ASN A 398 5.83 12.75 3.58
N SER A 399 7.14 12.98 3.74
CA SER A 399 7.74 13.09 5.09
C SER A 399 7.11 14.19 5.97
N LYS A 400 6.65 15.29 5.38
CA LYS A 400 5.92 16.35 6.11
C LYS A 400 4.54 15.87 6.54
N VAL A 401 3.88 15.09 5.69
CA VAL A 401 2.56 14.52 5.98
C VAL A 401 2.67 13.45 7.08
N SER A 402 3.69 12.60 7.06
CA SER A 402 3.91 11.60 8.11
C SER A 402 4.23 12.22 9.47
N LEU A 403 5.04 13.29 9.50
CA LEU A 403 5.29 14.06 10.72
C LEU A 403 3.98 14.69 11.25
N ALA A 404 3.27 15.42 10.39
CA ALA A 404 1.99 16.03 10.76
C ALA A 404 0.95 15.00 11.21
N ALA A 405 0.94 13.80 10.62
CA ALA A 405 0.05 12.73 11.01
C ALA A 405 0.38 12.18 12.40
N MET A 406 1.66 12.00 12.75
CA MET A 406 2.06 11.58 14.10
C MET A 406 1.74 12.67 15.15
N GLU A 407 1.92 13.95 14.82
CA GLU A 407 1.50 15.06 15.68
C GLU A 407 -0.03 15.06 15.87
N THR A 408 -0.77 14.92 14.77
CA THR A 408 -2.23 14.83 14.79
C THR A 408 -2.69 13.63 15.64
N TYR A 409 -2.01 12.49 15.53
CA TYR A 409 -2.28 11.31 16.35
C TYR A 409 -2.13 11.62 17.83
N ILE A 410 -1.02 12.22 18.24
CA ILE A 410 -0.77 12.57 19.65
C ILE A 410 -1.85 13.52 20.17
N LYS A 411 -2.23 14.54 19.40
CA LYS A 411 -3.26 15.51 19.79
C LYS A 411 -4.66 14.91 19.90
N THR A 412 -5.00 13.98 19.01
CA THR A 412 -6.34 13.37 18.93
C THR A 412 -6.50 12.16 19.85
N LEU A 413 -5.39 11.57 20.30
CA LEU A 413 -5.37 10.38 21.15
C LEU A 413 -6.23 10.53 22.42
N PRO A 414 -6.19 11.64 23.19
CA PRO A 414 -7.02 11.77 24.40
C PRO A 414 -8.53 11.63 24.14
N SER A 415 -9.02 12.15 23.02
CA SER A 415 -10.43 12.03 22.62
C SER A 415 -10.78 10.64 22.10
N MET A 416 -9.80 9.94 21.52
CA MET A 416 -9.98 8.65 20.86
C MET A 416 -9.67 7.43 21.74
N ALA A 417 -8.86 7.59 22.77
CA ALA A 417 -8.26 6.50 23.56
C ALA A 417 -9.29 5.50 24.10
N ARG A 418 -10.39 6.00 24.68
CA ARG A 418 -11.46 5.16 25.24
C ARG A 418 -12.11 4.25 24.18
N PHE A 419 -12.19 4.70 22.92
CA PHE A 419 -12.85 3.96 21.85
C PHE A 419 -12.02 2.77 21.37
N TYR A 420 -10.70 2.77 21.57
CA TYR A 420 -9.86 1.60 21.28
C TYR A 420 -10.21 0.41 22.20
N SER A 421 -10.96 0.65 23.28
CA SER A 421 -11.43 -0.38 24.21
C SER A 421 -12.92 -0.69 24.10
N SER A 422 -13.73 0.22 23.55
CA SER A 422 -15.18 0.05 23.45
C SER A 422 -15.70 -0.21 22.04
N GLU A 423 -15.07 0.32 21.00
CA GLU A 423 -15.56 0.25 19.62
C GLU A 423 -14.82 -0.85 18.82
N PRO A 424 -15.53 -1.85 18.26
CA PRO A 424 -14.91 -2.95 17.50
C PRO A 424 -14.12 -2.48 16.27
N ALA A 425 -14.64 -1.45 15.60
CA ALA A 425 -14.01 -0.80 14.44
C ALA A 425 -12.60 -0.31 14.76
N LEU A 426 -12.45 0.39 15.89
CA LEU A 426 -11.18 0.98 16.29
C LEU A 426 -10.21 -0.06 16.88
N LYS A 427 -10.74 -1.10 17.55
CA LYS A 427 -9.95 -2.27 17.96
C LYS A 427 -9.31 -2.99 16.77
N ALA A 428 -10.07 -3.16 15.67
CA ALA A 428 -9.60 -3.91 14.51
C ALA A 428 -8.36 -3.31 13.84
N VAL A 429 -8.15 -1.99 13.98
CA VAL A 429 -7.04 -1.27 13.36
C VAL A 429 -5.83 -1.07 14.28
N LEU A 430 -5.89 -1.49 15.55
CA LEU A 430 -4.80 -1.31 16.53
C LEU A 430 -3.47 -1.89 16.06
N ASN A 431 -3.49 -3.07 15.45
CA ASN A 431 -2.26 -3.67 14.91
C ASN A 431 -1.66 -2.83 13.78
N GLN A 432 -2.49 -2.29 12.89
CA GLN A 432 -2.05 -1.45 11.78
C GLN A 432 -1.47 -0.12 12.28
N LEU A 433 -2.11 0.49 13.29
CA LEU A 433 -1.64 1.69 13.97
C LEU A 433 -0.24 1.48 14.56
N LEU A 434 -0.07 0.44 15.38
CA LEU A 434 1.21 0.14 16.03
C LEU A 434 2.31 -0.20 15.02
N LEU A 435 2.00 -0.92 13.94
CA LEU A 435 2.95 -1.17 12.85
C LEU A 435 3.38 0.12 12.14
N SER A 436 2.43 1.02 11.86
CA SER A 436 2.71 2.28 11.18
C SER A 436 3.61 3.18 12.03
N LEU A 437 3.32 3.33 13.33
CA LEU A 437 4.17 4.10 14.25
C LEU A 437 5.56 3.47 14.42
N SER A 438 5.63 2.15 14.63
CA SER A 438 6.91 1.45 14.84
C SER A 438 7.80 1.43 13.60
N SER A 439 7.24 1.61 12.39
CA SER A 439 8.01 1.69 11.14
C SER A 439 9.02 2.84 11.10
N HIS A 440 8.82 3.88 11.93
CA HIS A 440 9.67 5.07 12.01
C HIS A 440 10.81 4.97 13.03
N LEU A 441 10.77 4.00 13.95
CA LEU A 441 11.85 3.78 14.92
C LEU A 441 13.25 3.62 14.30
N PRO A 442 13.44 2.92 13.15
CA PRO A 442 14.74 2.83 12.49
C PRO A 442 15.10 4.04 11.63
N SER A 443 14.27 5.09 11.57
CA SER A 443 14.48 6.25 10.70
C SER A 443 15.79 6.97 11.01
N ARG A 444 16.44 7.50 9.97
CA ARG A 444 17.62 8.38 10.11
C ARG A 444 17.24 9.77 10.58
N SER A 445 16.01 10.22 10.31
CA SER A 445 15.47 11.48 10.82
C SER A 445 15.22 11.36 12.33
N GLU A 446 15.86 12.22 13.11
CA GLU A 446 15.67 12.28 14.55
C GLU A 446 14.24 12.66 14.93
N GLU A 447 13.65 13.60 14.19
CA GLU A 447 12.28 14.07 14.39
C GLU A 447 11.24 12.95 14.21
N HIS A 448 11.34 12.18 13.11
CA HIS A 448 10.47 11.02 12.89
C HIS A 448 10.63 9.98 13.99
N ARG A 449 11.89 9.69 14.36
CA ARG A 449 12.19 8.72 15.41
C ARG A 449 11.61 9.17 16.75
N HIS A 450 11.79 10.43 17.11
CA HIS A 450 11.29 11.01 18.35
C HIS A 450 9.75 10.98 18.41
N LEU A 451 9.07 11.48 17.36
CA LEU A 451 7.60 11.45 17.32
C LEU A 451 7.04 10.04 17.35
N ALA A 452 7.69 9.07 16.71
CA ALA A 452 7.28 7.67 16.76
C ALA A 452 7.42 7.09 18.19
N GLN A 453 8.52 7.39 18.87
CA GLN A 453 8.73 6.99 20.26
C GLN A 453 7.68 7.61 21.18
N THR A 454 7.44 8.91 21.05
CA THR A 454 6.41 9.65 21.81
C THR A 454 5.02 9.09 21.53
N SER A 455 4.67 8.86 20.27
CA SER A 455 3.37 8.30 19.88
C SER A 455 3.14 6.93 20.51
N LEU A 456 4.12 6.02 20.45
CA LEU A 456 4.02 4.69 21.07
C LEU A 456 3.94 4.75 22.59
N GLN A 457 4.68 5.67 23.23
CA GLN A 457 4.60 5.89 24.67
C GLN A 457 3.25 6.45 25.11
N GLU A 458 2.71 7.42 24.40
CA GLU A 458 1.38 7.98 24.68
C GLU A 458 0.27 6.96 24.44
N THR A 459 0.40 6.14 23.38
CA THR A 459 -0.51 5.01 23.12
C THR A 459 -0.59 4.09 24.35
N LEU A 460 0.57 3.73 24.90
CA LEU A 460 0.68 2.86 26.07
C LEU A 460 0.07 3.47 27.33
N LYS A 461 0.19 4.79 27.51
CA LYS A 461 -0.34 5.50 28.69
C LYS A 461 -1.87 5.64 28.66
N GLN A 462 -2.46 5.80 27.48
CA GLN A 462 -3.85 6.25 27.35
C GLN A 462 -4.81 5.13 26.94
N ILE A 463 -4.36 4.10 26.23
CA ILE A 463 -5.21 2.97 25.80
C ILE A 463 -5.11 1.83 26.83
N ASP A 464 -6.24 1.19 27.12
CA ASP A 464 -6.33 0.05 28.03
C ASP A 464 -5.30 -1.04 27.69
N SER A 465 -4.56 -1.47 28.72
CA SER A 465 -3.46 -2.42 28.56
C SER A 465 -3.94 -3.79 28.04
N ALA A 466 -5.16 -4.21 28.39
CA ALA A 466 -5.68 -5.49 27.93
C ALA A 466 -6.04 -5.45 26.43
N ALA A 467 -6.53 -4.30 25.94
CA ALA A 467 -6.76 -4.07 24.51
C ALA A 467 -5.45 -4.04 23.70
N LEU A 468 -4.37 -3.48 24.27
CA LEU A 468 -3.07 -3.40 23.60
C LEU A 468 -2.28 -4.71 23.58
N SER A 469 -2.40 -5.53 24.62
CA SER A 469 -1.52 -6.70 24.88
C SER A 469 -1.22 -7.57 23.65
N SER A 470 -2.25 -8.12 23.00
CA SER A 470 -2.08 -9.03 21.86
C SER A 470 -1.52 -8.33 20.62
N HIS A 471 -1.92 -7.08 20.39
CA HIS A 471 -1.46 -6.28 19.25
C HIS A 471 0.01 -5.88 19.43
N PHE A 472 0.40 -5.46 20.62
CA PHE A 472 1.79 -5.09 20.94
C PHE A 472 2.73 -6.31 20.86
N ALA A 473 2.26 -7.47 21.30
CA ALA A 473 2.98 -8.74 21.13
C ALA A 473 3.19 -9.07 19.64
N ALA A 474 2.15 -8.93 18.81
CA ALA A 474 2.24 -9.18 17.36
C ALA A 474 3.24 -8.24 16.66
N VAL A 475 3.26 -6.96 17.03
CA VAL A 475 4.22 -5.98 16.49
C VAL A 475 5.63 -6.27 16.97
N THR A 476 5.82 -6.55 18.27
CA THR A 476 7.13 -6.90 18.83
C THR A 476 7.70 -8.17 18.19
N LYS A 477 6.86 -9.18 17.91
CA LYS A 477 7.27 -10.41 17.21
C LYS A 477 7.84 -10.13 15.82
N LYS A 478 7.27 -9.17 15.10
CA LYS A 478 7.70 -8.80 13.73
C LYS A 478 8.81 -7.75 13.70
N ALA A 479 9.23 -7.25 14.86
CA ALA A 479 10.21 -6.17 14.96
C ALA A 479 11.58 -6.59 14.39
N ASN A 480 12.17 -5.70 13.58
CA ASN A 480 13.54 -5.86 13.13
C ASN A 480 14.54 -5.50 14.26
N VAL A 481 15.84 -5.76 14.01
CA VAL A 481 16.92 -5.54 14.99
C VAL A 481 16.95 -4.11 15.55
N LYS A 482 16.57 -3.09 14.77
CA LYS A 482 16.58 -1.69 15.21
C LYS A 482 15.32 -1.29 16.00
N GLN A 483 14.18 -1.92 15.70
CA GLN A 483 12.91 -1.65 16.38
C GLN A 483 12.80 -2.38 17.72
N ARG A 484 13.33 -3.61 17.76
CA ARG A 484 13.10 -4.56 18.85
C ARG A 484 13.49 -4.04 20.23
N PRO A 485 14.64 -3.37 20.45
CA PRO A 485 15.00 -2.90 21.79
C PRO A 485 13.95 -1.96 22.40
N PHE A 486 13.46 -1.01 21.61
CA PHE A 486 12.46 -0.04 22.08
C PHE A 486 11.09 -0.68 22.31
N LEU A 487 10.67 -1.59 21.40
CA LEU A 487 9.39 -2.28 21.54
C LEU A 487 9.37 -3.25 22.71
N LEU A 488 10.46 -3.99 22.97
CA LEU A 488 10.57 -4.85 24.16
C LEU A 488 10.47 -4.03 25.44
N HIS A 489 11.14 -2.88 25.52
CA HIS A 489 11.05 -1.97 26.67
C HIS A 489 9.61 -1.52 26.96
N LEU A 490 8.88 -1.07 25.92
CA LEU A 490 7.48 -0.68 26.07
C LEU A 490 6.59 -1.88 26.41
N PHE A 491 6.87 -3.05 25.85
CA PHE A 491 6.12 -4.26 26.14
C PHE A 491 6.33 -4.75 27.58
N THR A 492 7.53 -4.59 28.16
CA THR A 492 7.78 -4.81 29.60
C THR A 492 6.89 -3.92 30.46
N LYS A 493 6.79 -2.63 30.13
CA LYS A 493 5.93 -1.67 30.85
C LYS A 493 4.45 -2.05 30.73
N LEU A 494 4.00 -2.36 29.52
CA LEU A 494 2.63 -2.83 29.26
C LEU A 494 2.28 -4.06 30.10
N ASN A 495 3.19 -5.04 30.15
CA ASN A 495 3.00 -6.26 30.92
C ASN A 495 2.93 -5.98 32.42
N ALA A 496 3.77 -5.07 32.94
CA ALA A 496 3.74 -4.69 34.35
C ALA A 496 2.40 -4.02 34.76
N ASP A 497 1.83 -3.19 33.89
CA ASP A 497 0.54 -2.56 34.15
C ASP A 497 -0.63 -3.54 33.98
N LEU A 498 -0.61 -4.37 32.94
CA LEU A 498 -1.64 -5.39 32.70
C LEU A 498 -1.66 -6.46 33.80
N HIS A 499 -0.49 -6.86 34.30
CA HIS A 499 -0.38 -7.94 35.30
C HIS A 499 -1.18 -7.65 36.57
N LYS A 500 -1.33 -6.37 36.94
CA LYS A 500 -2.13 -5.92 38.10
C LYS A 500 -3.59 -6.36 38.02
N SER A 501 -4.13 -6.51 36.81
CA SER A 501 -5.54 -6.86 36.58
C SER A 501 -5.74 -8.21 35.90
N LYS A 502 -4.82 -8.61 35.00
CA LYS A 502 -4.94 -9.83 34.18
C LYS A 502 -3.61 -10.59 34.09
N PRO A 503 -3.12 -11.18 35.21
CA PRO A 503 -1.83 -11.86 35.27
C PRO A 503 -1.71 -13.03 34.28
N LYS A 504 -2.76 -13.85 34.16
CA LYS A 504 -2.80 -14.97 33.19
C LYS A 504 -2.70 -14.51 31.73
N GLN A 505 -3.23 -13.33 31.40
CA GLN A 505 -3.12 -12.80 30.04
C GLN A 505 -1.67 -12.42 29.72
N VAL A 506 -0.96 -11.83 30.68
CA VAL A 506 0.48 -11.52 30.53
C VAL A 506 1.27 -12.80 30.30
N GLU A 507 1.04 -13.84 31.09
CA GLU A 507 1.72 -15.13 30.92
C GLU A 507 1.54 -15.71 29.50
N VAL A 508 0.29 -15.80 29.03
CA VAL A 508 -0.05 -16.38 27.73
C VAL A 508 0.51 -15.55 26.55
N VAL A 509 0.54 -14.22 26.67
CA VAL A 509 0.89 -13.33 25.55
C VAL A 509 2.39 -12.99 25.55
N ALA A 510 3.00 -12.80 26.71
CA ALA A 510 4.37 -12.30 26.83
C ALA A 510 5.44 -13.41 26.74
N LEU A 511 5.18 -14.59 27.30
CA LEU A 511 6.13 -15.70 27.27
C LEU A 511 6.47 -16.17 25.83
N PRO A 512 5.51 -16.31 24.90
CA PRO A 512 5.83 -16.65 23.51
C PRO A 512 6.81 -15.68 22.84
N ILE A 513 6.77 -14.39 23.21
CA ILE A 513 7.71 -13.39 22.70
C ILE A 513 9.11 -13.61 23.27
N LEU A 514 9.22 -13.94 24.55
CA LEU A 514 10.51 -14.28 25.17
C LEU A 514 11.15 -15.50 24.49
N TRP A 515 10.34 -16.56 24.26
CA TRP A 515 10.80 -17.78 23.60
C TRP A 515 11.30 -17.51 22.18
N GLU A 516 10.60 -16.67 21.42
CA GLU A 516 11.01 -16.29 20.08
C GLU A 516 12.34 -15.52 20.08
N CYS A 517 12.51 -14.57 21.01
CA CYS A 517 13.76 -13.82 21.14
C CYS A 517 14.95 -14.71 21.52
N LEU A 518 14.74 -15.75 22.34
CA LEU A 518 15.78 -16.72 22.71
C LEU A 518 16.09 -17.72 21.59
N LYS A 519 15.12 -18.00 20.70
CA LYS A 519 15.34 -18.85 19.51
C LYS A 519 16.24 -18.18 18.48
N SER A 520 16.11 -16.86 18.32
CA SER A 520 16.92 -16.07 17.38
C SER A 520 17.58 -14.88 18.08
N PRO A 521 18.59 -15.13 18.95
CA PRO A 521 19.25 -14.08 19.71
C PRO A 521 20.00 -13.13 18.77
N ALA A 522 19.81 -11.84 18.97
CA ALA A 522 20.54 -10.83 18.21
C ALA A 522 21.95 -10.63 18.77
N ALA A 523 22.92 -10.36 17.90
CA ALA A 523 24.33 -10.23 18.28
C ALA A 523 24.65 -8.89 18.96
N ASP A 524 23.88 -7.85 18.68
CA ASP A 524 24.14 -6.48 19.13
C ASP A 524 23.84 -6.26 20.62
N ALA A 525 24.57 -5.32 21.22
CA ALA A 525 24.51 -5.05 22.66
C ALA A 525 23.14 -4.49 23.10
N ASP A 526 22.50 -3.68 22.27
CA ASP A 526 21.21 -3.06 22.61
C ASP A 526 20.08 -4.09 22.67
N ASN A 527 20.03 -5.04 21.73
CA ASN A 527 19.06 -6.14 21.77
C ASN A 527 19.33 -7.09 22.94
N LYS A 528 20.61 -7.39 23.25
CA LYS A 528 20.96 -8.19 24.42
C LYS A 528 20.50 -7.54 25.72
N ARG A 529 20.73 -6.22 25.88
CA ARG A 529 20.26 -5.45 27.03
C ARG A 529 18.73 -5.47 27.13
N ALA A 530 18.03 -5.19 26.03
CA ALA A 530 16.57 -5.19 26.01
C ALA A 530 15.95 -6.57 26.30
N LEU A 531 16.56 -7.65 25.80
CA LEU A 531 16.14 -9.01 26.11
C LEU A 531 16.36 -9.34 27.60
N SER A 532 17.47 -8.90 28.18
CA SER A 532 17.75 -9.09 29.61
C SER A 532 16.73 -8.33 30.47
N GLU A 533 16.46 -7.06 30.16
CA GLU A 533 15.45 -6.25 30.86
C GLU A 533 14.04 -6.86 30.73
N TYR A 534 13.67 -7.34 29.54
CA TYR A 534 12.40 -8.02 29.30
C TYR A 534 12.28 -9.32 30.10
N SER A 535 13.34 -10.15 30.09
CA SER A 535 13.38 -11.43 30.83
C SER A 535 13.25 -11.22 32.34
N ARG A 536 14.02 -10.27 32.90
CA ARG A 536 13.93 -9.91 34.34
C ARG A 536 12.58 -9.30 34.68
N GLY A 537 12.03 -8.47 33.79
CA GLY A 537 10.68 -7.94 33.92
C GLY A 537 9.64 -9.03 34.06
N LEU A 538 9.70 -10.06 33.20
CA LEU A 538 8.79 -11.21 33.29
C LEU A 538 9.04 -12.08 34.52
N GLN A 539 10.30 -12.33 34.90
CA GLN A 539 10.63 -13.06 36.13
C GLN A 539 10.05 -12.35 37.37
N LYS A 540 10.12 -11.02 37.43
CA LYS A 540 9.53 -10.24 38.53
C LYS A 540 8.01 -10.33 38.57
N LEU A 541 7.34 -10.45 37.42
CA LEU A 541 5.88 -10.52 37.35
C LEU A 541 5.36 -11.94 37.65
N LEU A 542 5.96 -12.96 37.05
CA LEU A 542 5.49 -14.34 37.11
C LEU A 542 6.11 -15.14 38.28
N GLY A 543 7.25 -14.70 38.79
CA GLY A 543 8.07 -15.44 39.74
C GLY A 543 9.05 -16.39 39.07
N GLU A 544 10.17 -16.64 39.75
CA GLU A 544 11.28 -17.46 39.24
C GLU A 544 10.86 -18.90 38.93
N ARG A 545 10.10 -19.53 39.84
CA ARG A 545 9.64 -20.91 39.68
C ARG A 545 8.75 -21.09 38.44
N ALA A 546 7.72 -20.24 38.30
CA ALA A 546 6.78 -20.34 37.18
C ALA A 546 7.46 -20.09 35.83
N LEU A 547 8.39 -19.12 35.77
CA LEU A 547 9.17 -18.87 34.55
C LEU A 547 10.09 -20.05 34.22
N GLY A 548 10.73 -20.67 35.22
CA GLY A 548 11.58 -21.85 35.06
C GLY A 548 10.82 -23.08 34.57
N ASP A 549 9.62 -23.32 35.11
CA ASP A 549 8.75 -24.42 34.69
C ASP A 549 8.28 -24.22 33.23
N ALA A 550 7.82 -23.00 32.89
CA ALA A 550 7.42 -22.66 31.53
C ALA A 550 8.58 -22.76 30.52
N ALA A 551 9.80 -22.34 30.91
CA ALA A 551 10.99 -22.46 30.09
C ALA A 551 11.35 -23.93 29.83
N THR A 552 11.21 -24.81 30.83
CA THR A 552 11.49 -26.24 30.70
C THR A 552 10.54 -26.91 29.70
N SER A 553 9.29 -26.45 29.62
CA SER A 553 8.31 -26.95 28.65
C SER A 553 8.56 -26.50 27.20
N GLN A 554 9.24 -25.36 26.98
CA GLN A 554 9.24 -24.68 25.67
C GLN A 554 10.64 -24.53 25.04
N LEU A 555 11.72 -24.65 25.82
CA LEU A 555 13.09 -24.44 25.37
C LEU A 555 13.93 -25.71 25.45
N ASP A 556 14.92 -25.82 24.55
CA ASP A 556 15.97 -26.82 24.66
C ASP A 556 16.93 -26.50 25.84
N PRO A 557 17.69 -27.48 26.36
CA PRO A 557 18.57 -27.28 27.51
C PRO A 557 19.61 -26.17 27.33
N HIS A 558 20.11 -25.96 26.11
CA HIS A 558 21.10 -24.92 25.82
C HIS A 558 20.49 -23.51 25.93
N LYS A 559 19.31 -23.30 25.36
CA LYS A 559 18.57 -22.03 25.45
C LYS A 559 18.04 -21.76 26.86
N LYS A 560 17.66 -22.81 27.60
CA LYS A 560 17.32 -22.68 29.03
C LYS A 560 18.52 -22.17 29.83
N LYS A 561 19.70 -22.76 29.64
CA LYS A 561 20.94 -22.29 30.30
C LYS A 561 21.29 -20.85 29.92
N ALA A 562 21.04 -20.45 28.68
CA ALA A 562 21.22 -19.06 28.23
C ALA A 562 20.25 -18.09 28.94
N LEU A 563 18.98 -18.49 29.15
CA LEU A 563 18.03 -17.71 29.93
C LEU A 563 18.43 -17.62 31.41
N GLU A 564 18.86 -18.73 32.02
CA GLU A 564 19.39 -18.74 33.39
C GLU A 564 20.58 -17.78 33.53
N ALA A 565 21.50 -17.77 32.56
CA ALA A 565 22.63 -16.84 32.55
C ALA A 565 22.22 -15.35 32.37
N ILE A 566 21.07 -15.07 31.77
CA ILE A 566 20.52 -13.71 31.64
C ILE A 566 19.86 -13.23 32.95
N LEU A 567 19.30 -14.19 33.70
CA LEU A 567 18.54 -13.96 34.94
C LEU A 567 19.40 -14.03 36.21
N ALA A 568 20.57 -14.68 36.14
CA ALA A 568 21.64 -14.56 37.13
C ALA A 568 22.19 -13.11 37.15
#